data_AF-A0A1Q9A1E1-F1
#
_entry.id   AF-A0A1Q9A1E1-F1
#
_cell.length_a   1.000
_cell.length_b   1.000
_cell.length_c   1.000
_cell.angle_alpha   90.00
_cell.angle_beta   90.00
_cell.angle_gamma   90.00
#
_symmetry.space_group_name_H-M   'P 1'
#
loop_
_entity.id
_entity.type
_entity.pdbx_description
1 polymer ?
#
loop_
_entity_poly.entity_id
_entity_poly.type
_entity_poly.pdbx_seq_one_letter_code
_entity_poly.pdbx_strand_id
1 'polypeptide(L)'
;MKLMLKHYLASLNEREELDVILPDVLSELGFNVISRPKRGTTQYGVDVAAIGPHPVTGEKAVYLLSIKAGNLSRSHWEDGSQALRVSLEQILEVYIPTHIAAQYKKLPVVIALCFGGDIQEEVRLRIQKYMDKNIVPGKIEFAEWNGDKIAEMMVSGLLREKMFPKQMQASFRKALAFVDEPAVCVAHFSQLLWQLTEILPKDHGGFMRKARQIHLAAWNVFVWARDAQNLEAAYQTSELAALWMWDLGRRHIADTVKGREIGSMMMRCVQLHQMISEQYIGFHVDAYSQIENGLALAFRSRAPVDVNLRVFDVLGRVALHGLWILHARENLDPNEEAEVVAAVKAGVERAHRIIRDIIGNNRVLECPLRDDHAIEITLAAMFLARCGDLQFLAGWIESIFHASAFAYLTGGSYPCILREYSQLALHPQRSDAYRREATSGSDLYATLALWLALLQRGDAFKELAEFQEKHLAHCTWQFWLPDDISEDHLYRNTKTHGAAITEIKASIGEEKLLEQVNREIKNSKDFGTLSAVRFSHENLVLVACRLYRLPIPLHVLAEKQTDVTEHNHKEADRL
;
A
#
# COMPACT_ATOMS: atom_id res chain seq x y z
N MET A 1 9.54 18.59 -18.47
CA MET A 1 10.26 17.48 -17.79
C MET A 1 11.22 17.98 -16.71
N LYS A 2 12.37 18.63 -17.00
CA LYS A 2 13.25 19.22 -15.94
C LYS A 2 12.51 20.23 -15.03
N LEU A 3 11.71 21.14 -15.61
CA LEU A 3 10.91 22.11 -14.83
C LEU A 3 9.83 21.44 -13.95
N MET A 4 9.23 20.33 -14.41
CA MET A 4 8.18 19.61 -13.68
C MET A 4 8.76 18.75 -12.56
N LEU A 5 9.90 18.11 -12.81
CA LEU A 5 10.66 17.37 -11.80
C LEU A 5 11.29 18.32 -10.78
N LYS A 6 11.64 19.55 -11.19
CA LYS A 6 12.00 20.68 -10.30
C LYS A 6 10.80 21.11 -9.45
N HIS A 7 9.62 21.30 -10.04
CA HIS A 7 8.40 21.62 -9.27
C HIS A 7 8.01 20.50 -8.31
N TYR A 8 8.20 19.24 -8.70
CA TYR A 8 8.03 18.08 -7.81
C TYR A 8 9.06 18.08 -6.68
N LEU A 9 10.36 18.23 -6.97
CA LEU A 9 11.41 18.33 -5.95
C LEU A 9 11.23 19.52 -5.01
N ALA A 10 10.73 20.62 -5.53
CA ALA A 10 10.38 21.79 -4.75
C ALA A 10 9.07 21.60 -3.95
N SER A 11 8.17 20.68 -4.39
CA SER A 11 6.96 20.27 -3.67
C SER A 11 7.18 19.07 -2.74
N LEU A 12 8.37 18.45 -2.75
CA LEU A 12 8.82 17.49 -1.74
C LEU A 12 8.99 18.25 -0.43
N ASN A 13 7.87 18.45 0.25
CA ASN A 13 7.82 19.12 1.54
C ASN A 13 8.41 18.23 2.66
N GLU A 14 8.61 16.93 2.41
CA GLU A 14 9.06 15.97 3.40
C GLU A 14 10.46 15.46 3.12
N ARG A 15 11.35 15.63 4.11
CA ARG A 15 12.72 15.08 4.17
C ARG A 15 12.77 13.57 3.89
N GLU A 16 11.68 12.87 4.22
CA GLU A 16 11.56 11.42 4.18
C GLU A 16 11.58 10.84 2.76
N GLU A 17 11.01 11.55 1.77
CA GLU A 17 11.03 11.07 0.38
C GLU A 17 12.44 11.14 -0.24
N LEU A 18 13.19 12.22 0.00
CA LEU A 18 14.56 12.37 -0.52
C LEU A 18 15.54 11.39 0.15
N ASP A 19 15.38 11.16 1.45
CA ASP A 19 16.18 10.22 2.23
C ASP A 19 16.06 8.77 1.72
N VAL A 20 14.89 8.41 1.20
CA VAL A 20 14.63 7.08 0.62
C VAL A 20 15.18 6.95 -0.80
N ILE A 21 14.94 7.95 -1.66
CA ILE A 21 15.20 7.86 -3.10
C ILE A 21 16.66 8.11 -3.45
N LEU A 22 17.29 9.13 -2.84
CA LEU A 22 18.61 9.60 -3.26
C LEU A 22 19.71 8.53 -3.17
N PRO A 23 19.76 7.68 -2.11
CA PRO A 23 20.69 6.55 -2.08
C PRO A 23 20.53 5.56 -3.25
N ASP A 24 19.29 5.30 -3.67
CA ASP A 24 19.01 4.36 -4.75
C ASP A 24 19.40 4.99 -6.10
N VAL A 25 19.11 6.28 -6.30
CA VAL A 25 19.56 7.07 -7.47
C VAL A 25 21.09 7.05 -7.59
N LEU A 26 21.79 7.32 -6.50
CA LEU A 26 23.26 7.31 -6.46
C LEU A 26 23.80 5.93 -6.83
N SER A 27 23.21 4.87 -6.29
CA SER A 27 23.59 3.49 -6.62
C SER A 27 23.47 3.21 -8.12
N GLU A 28 22.38 3.66 -8.76
CA GLU A 28 22.15 3.50 -10.19
C GLU A 28 23.04 4.41 -11.06
N LEU A 29 23.49 5.54 -10.51
CA LEU A 29 24.51 6.39 -11.13
C LEU A 29 25.94 5.84 -10.98
N GLY A 30 26.11 4.68 -10.35
CA GLY A 30 27.39 3.99 -10.18
C GLY A 30 28.15 4.37 -8.91
N PHE A 31 27.50 5.01 -7.95
CA PHE A 31 28.06 5.26 -6.63
C PHE A 31 27.90 4.01 -5.75
N ASN A 32 28.85 3.78 -4.86
CA ASN A 32 28.74 2.80 -3.79
C ASN A 32 28.25 3.49 -2.51
N VAL A 33 26.97 3.36 -2.18
CA VAL A 33 26.39 3.93 -0.95
C VAL A 33 26.85 3.12 0.26
N ILE A 34 27.60 3.77 1.16
CA ILE A 34 28.19 3.16 2.35
C ILE A 34 27.42 3.49 3.64
N SER A 35 26.62 4.56 3.65
CA SER A 35 25.72 4.91 4.75
C SER A 35 24.40 5.46 4.22
N ARG A 36 23.30 5.10 4.89
CA ARG A 36 21.93 5.56 4.59
C ARG A 36 21.35 6.29 5.81
N PRO A 37 20.30 7.12 5.62
CA PRO A 37 19.64 7.82 6.71
C PRO A 37 19.05 6.81 7.70
N LYS A 38 19.17 7.06 9.00
CA LYS A 38 18.62 6.21 10.08
C LYS A 38 18.03 7.09 11.18
N ARG A 39 16.82 6.78 11.64
CA ARG A 39 16.21 7.43 12.82
C ARG A 39 16.89 6.96 14.11
N GLY A 40 16.97 7.84 15.12
CA GLY A 40 17.43 7.51 16.47
C GLY A 40 18.94 7.30 16.69
N THR A 41 19.81 7.52 15.69
CA THR A 41 21.29 7.42 15.86
C THR A 41 21.98 8.72 15.50
N THR A 42 23.02 9.11 16.26
CA THR A 42 23.80 10.31 15.99
C THR A 42 24.57 10.15 14.68
N GLN A 43 24.12 10.83 13.61
CA GLN A 43 24.74 10.73 12.28
C GLN A 43 25.77 11.83 11.99
N TYR A 44 26.09 12.67 12.99
CA TYR A 44 27.09 13.75 12.93
C TYR A 44 26.98 14.61 11.65
N GLY A 45 25.75 14.94 11.28
CA GLY A 45 25.43 15.78 10.12
C GLY A 45 25.41 15.08 8.75
N VAL A 46 25.79 13.80 8.65
CA VAL A 46 25.76 13.02 7.39
C VAL A 46 24.50 12.17 7.30
N ASP A 47 23.59 12.51 6.39
CA ASP A 47 22.40 11.72 6.12
C ASP A 47 22.73 10.53 5.17
N VAL A 48 23.54 10.77 4.13
CA VAL A 48 23.99 9.73 3.18
C VAL A 48 25.50 9.82 2.99
N ALA A 49 26.19 8.68 3.00
CA ALA A 49 27.59 8.60 2.61
C ALA A 49 27.75 7.64 1.42
N ALA A 50 28.47 8.07 0.39
CA ALA A 50 28.67 7.30 -0.83
C ALA A 50 30.08 7.45 -1.39
N ILE A 51 30.50 6.53 -2.24
CA ILE A 51 31.78 6.60 -2.95
C ILE A 51 31.48 6.62 -4.44
N GLY A 52 31.94 7.66 -5.11
CA GLY A 52 31.67 7.85 -6.54
C GLY A 52 32.84 8.47 -7.27
N PRO A 53 32.75 8.57 -8.60
CA PRO A 53 33.72 9.31 -9.39
C PRO A 53 33.66 10.81 -9.05
N HIS A 54 34.82 11.46 -8.93
CA HIS A 54 34.97 12.89 -8.71
C HIS A 54 34.52 13.63 -9.98
N PRO A 55 33.75 14.72 -9.88
CA PRO A 55 33.16 15.38 -11.04
C PRO A 55 34.21 15.97 -12.00
N VAL A 56 35.40 16.31 -11.50
CA VAL A 56 36.48 16.92 -12.30
C VAL A 56 37.54 15.91 -12.71
N THR A 57 37.95 15.01 -11.82
CA THR A 57 39.11 14.13 -12.04
C THR A 57 38.71 12.71 -12.46
N GLY A 58 37.46 12.31 -12.25
CA GLY A 58 36.97 10.95 -12.51
C GLY A 58 37.45 9.88 -11.52
N GLU A 59 38.36 10.22 -10.60
CA GLU A 59 38.88 9.33 -9.56
C GLU A 59 37.88 9.12 -8.42
N LYS A 60 38.07 8.11 -7.56
CA LYS A 60 37.14 7.87 -6.45
C LYS A 60 37.20 8.99 -5.41
N ALA A 61 36.03 9.47 -4.98
CA ALA A 61 35.86 10.44 -3.92
C ALA A 61 34.81 9.95 -2.91
N VAL A 62 34.93 10.40 -1.66
CA VAL A 62 33.93 10.18 -0.61
C VAL A 62 32.93 11.32 -0.65
N TYR A 63 31.66 11.01 -0.84
CA TYR A 63 30.55 11.96 -0.80
C TYR A 63 29.85 11.86 0.54
N LEU A 64 29.75 12.99 1.24
CA LEU A 64 29.01 13.14 2.50
C LEU A 64 27.86 14.12 2.27
N LEU A 65 26.64 13.61 2.26
CA LEU A 65 25.45 14.39 1.94
C LEU A 65 24.73 14.78 3.22
N SER A 66 24.35 16.06 3.30
CA SER A 66 23.39 16.55 4.28
C SER A 66 22.13 17.01 3.55
N ILE A 67 20.98 16.44 3.91
CA ILE A 67 19.69 16.58 3.22
C ILE A 67 18.77 17.51 4.01
N LYS A 68 18.18 18.50 3.33
CA LYS A 68 17.16 19.42 3.86
C LYS A 68 15.98 19.53 2.90
N ALA A 69 14.77 19.65 3.45
CA ALA A 69 13.56 19.82 2.65
C ALA A 69 13.38 21.29 2.19
N GLY A 70 12.74 21.49 1.03
CA GLY A 70 12.35 22.81 0.54
C GLY A 70 13.49 23.77 0.16
N ASN A 71 13.18 25.08 0.19
CA ASN A 71 14.14 26.16 -0.08
C ASN A 71 15.04 26.41 1.13
N LEU A 72 16.33 26.65 0.91
CA LEU A 72 17.25 27.08 1.97
C LEU A 72 17.02 28.56 2.29
N SER A 73 16.30 28.82 3.38
CA SER A 73 16.10 30.15 3.98
C SER A 73 17.03 30.39 5.16
N ARG A 74 16.98 31.60 5.73
CA ARG A 74 17.73 31.94 6.96
C ARG A 74 17.52 30.99 8.13
N SER A 75 16.28 30.57 8.38
CA SER A 75 15.96 29.65 9.47
C SER A 75 16.60 28.28 9.27
N HIS A 76 16.62 27.77 8.03
CA HIS A 76 17.26 26.49 7.72
C HIS A 76 18.79 26.53 7.84
N TRP A 77 19.40 27.71 7.71
CA TRP A 77 20.85 27.89 7.77
C TRP A 77 21.38 28.09 9.19
N GLU A 78 20.69 28.88 10.03
CA GLU A 78 21.20 29.33 11.33
C GLU A 78 20.37 28.89 12.55
N ASP A 79 19.07 28.58 12.40
CA ASP A 79 18.17 28.43 13.55
C ASP A 79 17.97 26.97 13.98
N GLY A 80 18.37 26.65 15.21
CA GLY A 80 18.09 25.38 15.89
C GLY A 80 19.14 24.29 15.70
N SER A 81 18.98 23.18 16.44
CA SER A 81 19.88 22.01 16.42
C SER A 81 19.85 21.23 15.10
N GLN A 82 18.86 21.50 14.25
CA GLN A 82 18.67 20.90 12.93
C GLN A 82 19.07 21.85 11.79
N ALA A 83 19.74 22.98 12.07
CA ALA A 83 20.23 23.88 11.04
C ALA A 83 21.33 23.22 10.18
N LEU A 84 21.38 23.54 8.88
CA LEU A 84 22.36 22.96 7.95
C LEU A 84 23.80 23.27 8.37
N ARG A 85 24.06 24.49 8.85
CA ARG A 85 25.39 24.88 9.32
C ARG A 85 25.90 23.98 10.45
N VAL A 86 25.03 23.65 11.41
CA VAL A 86 25.37 22.76 12.53
C VAL A 86 25.73 21.37 12.00
N SER A 87 24.98 20.87 11.02
CA SER A 87 25.29 19.60 10.36
C SER A 87 26.67 19.65 9.67
N LEU A 88 26.98 20.73 8.93
CA LEU A 88 28.28 20.87 8.26
C LEU A 88 29.46 20.97 9.25
N GLU A 89 29.28 21.67 10.37
CA GLU A 89 30.28 21.77 11.44
C GLU A 89 30.55 20.37 12.04
N GLN A 90 29.51 19.57 12.29
CA GLN A 90 29.67 18.19 12.75
C GLN A 90 30.39 17.28 11.73
N ILE A 91 30.14 17.47 10.43
CA ILE A 91 30.84 16.73 9.38
C ILE A 91 32.34 17.00 9.43
N LEU A 92 32.71 18.28 9.50
CA LEU A 92 34.10 18.73 9.47
C LEU A 92 34.87 18.35 10.74
N GLU A 93 34.26 18.59 11.91
CA GLU A 93 34.92 18.46 13.19
C GLU A 93 34.90 17.02 13.74
N VAL A 94 33.85 16.25 13.40
CA VAL A 94 33.63 14.93 13.98
C VAL A 94 33.65 13.84 12.93
N TYR A 95 32.83 13.91 11.88
CA TYR A 95 32.66 12.79 10.95
C TYR A 95 33.94 12.48 10.16
N ILE A 96 34.54 13.49 9.52
CA ILE A 96 35.74 13.30 8.68
C ILE A 96 36.92 12.71 9.49
N PRO A 97 37.26 13.21 10.69
CA PRO A 97 38.37 12.65 11.47
C PRO A 97 38.12 11.24 12.01
N THR A 98 36.87 10.89 12.36
CA THR A 98 36.60 9.71 13.19
C THR A 98 35.82 8.59 12.49
N HIS A 99 34.97 8.89 11.50
CA HIS A 99 34.02 7.94 10.91
C HIS A 99 34.35 7.50 9.49
N ILE A 100 35.31 8.14 8.80
CA ILE A 100 35.79 7.65 7.49
C ILE A 100 36.69 6.41 7.69
N ALA A 101 36.25 5.28 7.13
CA ALA A 101 36.99 4.02 7.17
C ALA A 101 38.42 4.17 6.63
N ALA A 102 39.39 3.47 7.22
CA ALA A 102 40.81 3.61 6.93
C ALA A 102 41.16 3.49 5.42
N GLN A 103 40.44 2.63 4.71
CA GLN A 103 40.59 2.41 3.26
C GLN A 103 40.20 3.62 2.39
N TYR A 104 39.41 4.57 2.92
CA TYR A 104 38.94 5.75 2.20
C TYR A 104 39.57 7.07 2.67
N LYS A 105 40.39 7.05 3.73
CA LYS A 105 41.02 8.25 4.32
C LYS A 105 41.93 9.05 3.37
N LYS A 106 42.39 8.40 2.29
CA LYS A 106 43.25 9.03 1.27
C LYS A 106 42.46 9.63 0.10
N LEU A 107 41.16 9.37 0.02
CA LEU A 107 40.31 9.90 -1.04
C LEU A 107 39.88 11.34 -0.70
N PRO A 108 39.70 12.21 -1.71
CA PRO A 108 39.10 13.52 -1.50
C PRO A 108 37.66 13.36 -0.98
N VAL A 109 37.25 14.28 -0.11
CA VAL A 109 35.90 14.35 0.47
C VAL A 109 35.13 15.48 -0.19
N VAL A 110 33.96 15.15 -0.73
CA VAL A 110 32.99 16.09 -1.28
C VAL A 110 31.80 16.17 -0.32
N ILE A 111 31.61 17.33 0.31
CA ILE A 111 30.48 17.59 1.19
C ILE A 111 29.36 18.18 0.33
N ALA A 112 28.26 17.45 0.17
CA ALA A 112 27.15 17.83 -0.69
C ALA A 112 25.97 18.37 0.13
N LEU A 113 25.63 19.63 -0.08
CA LEU A 113 24.44 20.26 0.47
C LEU A 113 23.27 19.89 -0.43
N CYS A 114 22.38 19.01 0.04
CA CYS A 114 21.27 18.46 -0.74
C CYS A 114 19.94 19.08 -0.28
N PHE A 115 19.21 19.72 -1.20
CA PHE A 115 17.92 20.33 -0.87
C PHE A 115 16.99 20.40 -2.08
N GLY A 116 15.68 20.28 -1.82
CA GLY A 116 14.65 20.17 -2.87
C GLY A 116 14.38 21.47 -3.64
N GLY A 117 14.60 22.62 -3.01
CA GLY A 117 14.37 23.95 -3.59
C GLY A 117 15.64 24.67 -4.04
N ASP A 118 15.60 26.01 -4.01
CA ASP A 118 16.72 26.91 -4.32
C ASP A 118 17.26 27.57 -3.03
N ILE A 119 18.50 28.06 -3.08
CA ILE A 119 19.07 28.90 -2.02
C ILE A 119 18.46 30.30 -2.13
N GLN A 120 17.82 30.78 -1.07
CA GLN A 120 17.30 32.14 -1.06
C GLN A 120 18.44 33.17 -1.07
N GLU A 121 18.26 34.25 -1.82
CA GLU A 121 19.28 35.31 -1.99
C GLU A 121 19.80 35.87 -0.65
N GLU A 122 18.94 35.93 0.37
CA GLU A 122 19.28 36.39 1.71
C GLU A 122 20.37 35.56 2.43
N VAL A 123 20.53 34.28 2.10
CA VAL A 123 21.52 33.38 2.73
C VAL A 123 22.65 32.97 1.79
N ARG A 124 22.51 33.17 0.47
CA ARG A 124 23.47 32.73 -0.55
C ARG A 124 24.90 33.20 -0.28
N LEU A 125 25.09 34.48 0.03
CA LEU A 125 26.41 35.04 0.35
C LEU A 125 27.03 34.45 1.62
N ARG A 126 26.22 34.05 2.60
CA ARG A 126 26.71 33.46 3.86
C ARG A 126 27.17 32.03 3.63
N ILE A 127 26.40 31.26 2.89
CA ILE A 127 26.71 29.87 2.53
C ILE A 127 27.99 29.83 1.69
N GLN A 128 28.10 30.68 0.67
CA GLN A 128 29.30 30.74 -0.17
C GLN A 128 30.56 31.05 0.65
N LYS A 129 30.52 32.09 1.49
CA LYS A 129 31.64 32.43 2.38
C LYS A 129 32.00 31.29 3.33
N TYR A 130 31.01 30.55 3.83
CA TYR A 130 31.24 29.40 4.68
C TYR A 130 31.94 28.27 3.91
N MET A 131 31.49 27.94 2.71
CA MET A 131 32.12 26.92 1.86
C MET A 131 33.57 27.33 1.54
N ASP A 132 33.78 28.54 1.03
CA ASP A 132 35.10 29.04 0.65
C ASP A 132 36.11 29.00 1.81
N LYS A 133 35.65 29.30 3.04
CA LYS A 133 36.50 29.26 4.24
C LYS A 133 36.93 27.84 4.64
N ASN A 134 36.12 26.83 4.33
CA ASN A 134 36.32 25.45 4.79
C ASN A 134 36.82 24.51 3.70
N ILE A 135 37.02 24.99 2.46
CA ILE A 135 37.66 24.22 1.39
C ILE A 135 39.13 23.97 1.75
N VAL A 136 39.56 22.72 1.57
CA VAL A 136 40.96 22.31 1.68
C VAL A 136 41.36 21.68 0.34
N PRO A 137 42.18 22.36 -0.49
CA PRO A 137 42.50 21.89 -1.83
C PRO A 137 42.96 20.43 -1.88
N GLY A 138 42.31 19.62 -2.73
CA GLY A 138 42.60 18.19 -2.91
C GLY A 138 42.21 17.29 -1.73
N LYS A 139 41.52 17.83 -0.71
CA LYS A 139 41.07 17.07 0.47
C LYS A 139 39.59 17.26 0.80
N ILE A 140 39.11 18.50 0.87
CA ILE A 140 37.73 18.83 1.21
C ILE A 140 37.19 19.82 0.19
N GLU A 141 36.12 19.42 -0.49
CA GLU A 141 35.39 20.22 -1.46
C GLU A 141 33.91 20.27 -1.06
N PHE A 142 33.21 21.31 -1.53
CA PHE A 142 31.77 21.45 -1.33
C PHE A 142 31.05 21.36 -2.67
N ALA A 143 29.86 20.76 -2.65
CA ALA A 143 28.98 20.68 -3.81
C ALA A 143 27.56 21.15 -3.43
N GLU A 144 26.96 21.97 -4.28
CA GLU A 144 25.55 22.35 -4.20
C GLU A 144 24.71 21.37 -5.01
N TRP A 145 23.88 20.57 -4.33
CA TRP A 145 22.91 19.67 -4.96
C TRP A 145 21.50 20.20 -4.69
N ASN A 146 21.17 21.28 -5.38
CA ASN A 146 19.84 21.88 -5.34
C ASN A 146 18.79 21.03 -6.09
N GLY A 147 17.54 21.47 -6.06
CA GLY A 147 16.43 20.79 -6.74
C GLY A 147 16.72 20.51 -8.21
N ASP A 148 17.37 21.41 -8.93
CA ASP A 148 17.73 21.20 -10.34
C ASP A 148 18.77 20.09 -10.53
N LYS A 149 19.78 20.04 -9.65
CA LYS A 149 20.83 19.02 -9.73
C LYS A 149 20.32 17.65 -9.33
N ILE A 150 19.51 17.58 -8.27
CA ILE A 150 18.86 16.34 -7.85
C ILE A 150 17.87 15.89 -8.93
N ALA A 151 17.13 16.80 -9.57
CA ALA A 151 16.25 16.48 -10.69
C ALA A 151 17.02 15.85 -11.84
N GLU A 152 18.17 16.43 -12.19
CA GLU A 152 19.03 15.89 -13.23
C GLU A 152 19.59 14.51 -12.86
N MET A 153 19.99 14.31 -11.60
CA MET A 153 20.44 13.01 -11.09
C MET A 153 19.32 11.97 -11.09
N MET A 154 18.10 12.36 -10.73
CA MET A 154 16.92 11.51 -10.79
C MET A 154 16.52 11.17 -12.23
N VAL A 155 16.49 12.13 -13.14
CA VAL A 155 16.25 11.89 -14.56
C VAL A 155 17.35 11.01 -15.15
N SER A 156 18.60 11.22 -14.75
CA SER A 156 19.72 10.41 -15.25
C SER A 156 19.87 9.06 -14.54
N GLY A 157 19.27 8.84 -13.37
CA GLY A 157 19.30 7.60 -12.60
C GLY A 157 18.02 6.79 -12.74
N LEU A 158 16.88 7.35 -12.33
CA LEU A 158 15.54 6.71 -12.30
C LEU A 158 14.91 6.53 -13.69
N LEU A 159 15.17 7.45 -14.62
CA LEU A 159 14.63 7.40 -16.00
C LEU A 159 15.63 6.79 -17.00
N ARG A 160 16.74 6.20 -16.55
CA ARG A 160 17.57 5.40 -17.45
C ARG A 160 16.81 4.15 -17.83
N GLU A 161 16.20 4.17 -19.00
CA GLU A 161 15.74 2.95 -19.69
C GLU A 161 16.83 1.88 -19.77
N LYS A 162 18.10 2.32 -19.82
CA LYS A 162 19.29 1.46 -19.77
C LYS A 162 19.39 0.58 -18.51
N MET A 163 18.61 0.87 -17.45
CA MET A 163 18.44 -0.01 -16.30
C MET A 163 17.78 -1.33 -16.68
N PHE A 164 16.89 -1.30 -17.67
CA PHE A 164 16.21 -2.49 -18.19
C PHE A 164 16.95 -3.03 -19.42
N PRO A 165 17.00 -4.35 -19.62
CA PRO A 165 17.34 -4.93 -20.92
C PRO A 165 16.45 -4.34 -22.02
N LYS A 166 16.96 -4.21 -23.26
CA LYS A 166 16.23 -3.59 -24.39
C LYS A 166 14.81 -4.13 -24.58
N GLN A 167 14.59 -5.43 -24.33
CA GLN A 167 13.29 -6.08 -24.46
C GLN A 167 12.25 -5.56 -23.45
N MET A 168 12.69 -5.22 -22.23
CA MET A 168 11.83 -4.75 -21.13
C MET A 168 11.56 -3.23 -21.20
N GLN A 169 12.47 -2.47 -21.82
CA GLN A 169 12.31 -1.02 -22.02
C GLN A 169 11.01 -0.68 -22.76
N ALA A 170 10.61 -1.51 -23.73
CA ALA A 170 9.38 -1.28 -24.48
C ALA A 170 8.14 -1.36 -23.58
N SER A 171 8.02 -2.39 -22.73
CA SER A 171 6.92 -2.55 -21.78
C SER A 171 6.88 -1.39 -20.79
N PHE A 172 8.03 -1.00 -20.24
CA PHE A 172 8.14 0.11 -19.30
C PHE A 172 7.73 1.45 -19.93
N ARG A 173 8.25 1.79 -21.11
CA ARG A 173 7.87 3.01 -21.84
C ARG A 173 6.37 3.08 -22.12
N LYS A 174 5.77 1.95 -22.52
CA LYS A 174 4.33 1.89 -22.79
C LYS A 174 3.52 2.08 -21.51
N ALA A 175 3.93 1.45 -20.41
CA ALA A 175 3.27 1.67 -19.12
C ALA A 175 3.28 3.17 -18.74
N LEU A 176 4.42 3.85 -18.87
CA LEU A 176 4.53 5.28 -18.59
C LEU A 176 3.75 6.17 -19.56
N ALA A 177 3.71 5.81 -20.85
CA ALA A 177 3.00 6.59 -21.87
C ALA A 177 1.47 6.56 -21.70
N PHE A 178 0.94 5.56 -21.01
CA PHE A 178 -0.49 5.34 -20.81
C PHE A 178 -0.93 5.49 -19.35
N VAL A 179 -0.19 6.24 -18.54
CA VAL A 179 -0.56 6.46 -17.12
C VAL A 179 -1.96 7.08 -16.96
N ASP A 180 -2.37 7.91 -17.92
CA ASP A 180 -3.72 8.50 -17.99
C ASP A 180 -4.82 7.49 -18.35
N GLU A 181 -4.44 6.30 -18.84
CA GLU A 181 -5.31 5.18 -19.20
C GLU A 181 -4.97 3.97 -18.32
N PRO A 182 -5.47 3.91 -17.06
CA PRO A 182 -4.96 3.01 -16.03
C PRO A 182 -4.94 1.54 -16.44
N ALA A 183 -5.98 1.06 -17.12
CA ALA A 183 -6.05 -0.32 -17.59
C ALA A 183 -4.91 -0.68 -18.56
N VAL A 184 -4.54 0.24 -19.46
CA VAL A 184 -3.45 0.04 -20.43
C VAL A 184 -2.09 0.14 -19.73
N CYS A 185 -1.94 1.09 -18.81
CA CYS A 185 -0.75 1.21 -17.96
C CYS A 185 -0.48 -0.10 -17.21
N VAL A 186 -1.49 -0.60 -16.48
CA VAL A 186 -1.40 -1.80 -15.64
C VAL A 186 -1.11 -3.04 -16.48
N ALA A 187 -1.70 -3.17 -17.67
CA ALA A 187 -1.41 -4.28 -18.58
C ALA A 187 0.07 -4.32 -18.99
N HIS A 188 0.64 -3.18 -19.41
CA HIS A 188 2.05 -3.09 -19.77
C HIS A 188 2.99 -3.21 -18.58
N PHE A 189 2.58 -2.71 -17.41
CA PHE A 189 3.33 -2.87 -16.17
C PHE A 189 3.38 -4.35 -15.73
N SER A 190 2.25 -5.05 -15.79
CA SER A 190 2.18 -6.49 -15.53
C SER A 190 3.08 -7.29 -16.48
N GLN A 191 3.10 -6.91 -17.76
CA GLN A 191 4.02 -7.50 -18.73
C GLN A 191 5.49 -7.27 -18.37
N LEU A 192 5.84 -6.06 -17.90
CA LEU A 192 7.19 -5.76 -17.41
C LEU A 192 7.54 -6.63 -16.19
N LEU A 193 6.63 -6.76 -15.21
CA LEU A 193 6.86 -7.60 -14.04
C LEU A 193 7.05 -9.07 -14.44
N TRP A 194 6.30 -9.57 -15.43
CA TRP A 194 6.46 -10.92 -15.96
C TRP A 194 7.85 -11.13 -16.55
N GLN A 195 8.31 -10.20 -17.40
CA GLN A 195 9.66 -10.26 -17.96
C GLN A 195 10.74 -10.18 -16.86
N LEU A 196 10.53 -9.38 -15.82
CA LEU A 196 11.46 -9.26 -14.69
C LEU A 196 11.51 -10.52 -13.82
N THR A 197 10.41 -11.27 -13.73
CA THR A 197 10.25 -12.38 -12.79
C THR A 197 10.18 -13.76 -13.44
N GLU A 198 10.27 -13.85 -14.77
CA GLU A 198 10.30 -15.09 -15.54
C GLU A 198 11.48 -15.98 -15.12
N ILE A 199 12.67 -15.39 -14.98
CA ILE A 199 13.88 -16.09 -14.55
C ILE A 199 14.15 -15.77 -13.08
N LEU A 200 14.05 -16.74 -12.19
CA LEU A 200 14.38 -16.51 -10.78
C LEU A 200 15.86 -16.15 -10.58
N PRO A 201 16.19 -15.19 -9.69
CA PRO A 201 17.56 -14.83 -9.40
C PRO A 201 18.32 -16.01 -8.78
N LYS A 202 19.55 -16.25 -9.24
CA LYS A 202 20.42 -17.34 -8.73
C LYS A 202 21.22 -16.93 -7.50
N ASP A 203 21.36 -15.63 -7.28
CA ASP A 203 22.19 -15.05 -6.23
C ASP A 203 21.58 -13.74 -5.67
N HIS A 204 22.14 -13.29 -4.55
CA HIS A 204 21.73 -12.05 -3.86
C HIS A 204 21.80 -10.83 -4.79
N GLY A 205 22.89 -10.70 -5.57
CA GLY A 205 23.08 -9.58 -6.47
C GLY A 205 22.02 -9.50 -7.58
N GLY A 206 21.66 -10.65 -8.15
CA GLY A 206 20.59 -10.77 -9.14
C GLY A 206 19.22 -10.43 -8.57
N PHE A 207 18.91 -10.89 -7.36
CA PHE A 207 17.66 -10.52 -6.67
C PHE A 207 17.61 -9.01 -6.47
N MET A 208 18.63 -8.41 -5.84
CA MET A 208 18.65 -6.99 -5.51
C MET A 208 18.52 -6.10 -6.76
N ARG A 209 19.08 -6.52 -7.90
CA ARG A 209 18.91 -5.83 -9.19
C ARG A 209 17.45 -5.83 -9.64
N LYS A 210 16.83 -7.01 -9.69
CA LYS A 210 15.42 -7.15 -10.11
C LYS A 210 14.47 -6.44 -9.16
N ALA A 211 14.75 -6.54 -7.87
CA ALA A 211 13.97 -5.90 -6.83
C ALA A 211 14.00 -4.36 -6.99
N ARG A 212 15.18 -3.78 -7.20
CA ARG A 212 15.30 -2.34 -7.52
C ARG A 212 14.55 -1.97 -8.81
N GLN A 213 14.66 -2.77 -9.87
CA GLN A 213 13.95 -2.54 -11.12
C GLN A 213 12.42 -2.49 -10.94
N ILE A 214 11.84 -3.42 -10.17
CA ILE A 214 10.40 -3.44 -9.85
C ILE A 214 10.01 -2.20 -9.05
N HIS A 215 10.73 -1.90 -7.97
CA HIS A 215 10.45 -0.76 -7.10
C HIS A 215 10.51 0.56 -7.89
N LEU A 216 11.56 0.75 -8.68
CA LEU A 216 11.74 1.93 -9.51
C LEU A 216 10.71 2.04 -10.63
N ALA A 217 10.28 0.93 -11.22
CA ALA A 217 9.22 0.95 -12.21
C ALA A 217 7.90 1.47 -11.59
N ALA A 218 7.51 0.93 -10.42
CA ALA A 218 6.32 1.36 -9.70
C ALA A 218 6.43 2.85 -9.28
N TRP A 219 7.59 3.25 -8.77
CA TRP A 219 7.87 4.63 -8.40
C TRP A 219 7.70 5.60 -9.57
N ASN A 220 8.24 5.25 -10.75
CA ASN A 220 8.09 6.08 -11.95
C ASN A 220 6.63 6.20 -12.38
N VAL A 221 5.85 5.11 -12.36
CA VAL A 221 4.40 5.19 -12.65
C VAL A 221 3.73 6.15 -11.66
N PHE A 222 4.06 6.06 -10.37
CA PHE A 222 3.51 6.96 -9.36
C PHE A 222 3.81 8.43 -9.61
N VAL A 223 5.07 8.79 -9.88
CA VAL A 223 5.45 10.19 -10.14
C VAL A 223 4.66 10.76 -11.33
N TRP A 224 4.54 9.99 -12.42
CA TRP A 224 3.81 10.42 -13.61
C TRP A 224 2.30 10.48 -13.38
N ALA A 225 1.76 9.53 -12.61
CA ALA A 225 0.34 9.47 -12.26
C ALA A 225 -0.09 10.67 -11.40
N ARG A 226 0.79 11.08 -10.49
CA ARG A 226 0.54 12.27 -9.67
C ARG A 226 0.60 13.54 -10.52
N ASP A 227 1.54 13.64 -11.45
CA ASP A 227 1.64 14.77 -12.38
C ASP A 227 0.39 14.88 -13.27
N ALA A 228 -0.16 13.73 -13.67
CA ALA A 228 -1.45 13.61 -14.37
C ALA A 228 -2.68 13.86 -13.48
N GLN A 229 -2.51 14.03 -12.17
CA GLN A 229 -3.59 14.09 -11.17
C GLN A 229 -4.53 12.88 -11.21
N ASN A 230 -4.04 11.72 -11.65
CA ASN A 230 -4.78 10.48 -11.71
C ASN A 230 -3.94 9.34 -11.12
N LEU A 231 -4.18 9.03 -9.85
CA LEU A 231 -3.41 8.04 -9.10
C LEU A 231 -3.88 6.59 -9.29
N GLU A 232 -4.85 6.36 -10.18
CA GLU A 232 -5.45 5.03 -10.37
C GLU A 232 -4.42 4.00 -10.84
N ALA A 233 -3.64 4.34 -11.87
CA ALA A 233 -2.59 3.48 -12.39
C ALA A 233 -1.50 3.21 -11.32
N ALA A 234 -1.11 4.23 -10.57
CA ALA A 234 -0.12 4.12 -9.50
C ALA A 234 -0.58 3.17 -8.39
N TYR A 235 -1.84 3.28 -7.96
CA TYR A 235 -2.41 2.41 -6.93
C TYR A 235 -2.32 0.94 -7.36
N GLN A 236 -2.87 0.60 -8.53
CA GLN A 236 -2.92 -0.79 -9.02
C GLN A 236 -1.52 -1.36 -9.32
N THR A 237 -0.63 -0.57 -9.93
CA THR A 237 0.75 -1.03 -10.20
C THR A 237 1.57 -1.22 -8.93
N SER A 238 1.32 -0.43 -7.88
CA SER A 238 1.98 -0.60 -6.58
C SER A 238 1.54 -1.87 -5.83
N GLU A 239 0.26 -2.25 -5.90
CA GLU A 239 -0.24 -3.52 -5.37
C GLU A 239 0.45 -4.71 -6.06
N LEU A 240 0.48 -4.69 -7.40
CA LEU A 240 1.18 -5.71 -8.20
C LEU A 240 2.67 -5.77 -7.86
N ALA A 241 3.33 -4.61 -7.75
CA ALA A 241 4.74 -4.54 -7.41
C ALA A 241 5.02 -5.14 -6.02
N ALA A 242 4.20 -4.84 -5.01
CA ALA A 242 4.33 -5.40 -3.67
C ALA A 242 4.16 -6.93 -3.67
N LEU A 243 3.09 -7.44 -4.30
CA LEU A 243 2.81 -8.87 -4.35
C LEU A 243 3.89 -9.66 -5.12
N TRP A 244 4.30 -9.17 -6.29
CA TRP A 244 5.27 -9.88 -7.13
C TRP A 244 6.69 -9.78 -6.57
N MET A 245 7.01 -8.67 -5.90
CA MET A 245 8.23 -8.56 -5.10
C MET A 245 8.23 -9.58 -3.95
N TRP A 246 7.08 -9.75 -3.28
CA TRP A 246 6.94 -10.74 -2.22
C TRP A 246 7.21 -12.15 -2.72
N ASP A 247 6.56 -12.54 -3.83
CA ASP A 247 6.79 -13.86 -4.42
C ASP A 247 8.23 -14.08 -4.88
N LEU A 248 8.89 -13.05 -5.41
CA LEU A 248 10.30 -13.13 -5.82
C LEU A 248 11.24 -13.36 -4.62
N GLY A 249 10.93 -12.79 -3.45
CA GLY A 249 11.84 -12.73 -2.30
C GLY A 249 11.53 -13.71 -1.16
N ARG A 250 10.29 -14.20 -1.05
CA ARG A 250 9.80 -14.99 0.10
C ARG A 250 10.65 -16.19 0.48
N ARG A 251 11.27 -16.87 -0.50
CA ARG A 251 12.14 -18.05 -0.29
C ARG A 251 13.53 -17.71 0.25
N HIS A 252 13.89 -16.43 0.25
CA HIS A 252 15.21 -15.93 0.63
C HIS A 252 15.20 -15.11 1.94
N ILE A 253 14.02 -14.94 2.55
CA ILE A 253 13.90 -14.29 3.86
C ILE A 253 14.53 -15.22 4.91
N ALA A 254 15.54 -14.72 5.60
CA ALA A 254 16.27 -15.44 6.64
C ALA A 254 16.93 -14.44 7.60
N ASP A 255 17.22 -14.86 8.83
CA ASP A 255 17.94 -14.04 9.80
C ASP A 255 19.45 -13.98 9.53
N THR A 256 19.79 -13.60 8.30
CA THR A 256 21.16 -13.35 7.84
C THR A 256 21.24 -11.92 7.33
N VAL A 257 22.45 -11.35 7.24
CA VAL A 257 22.63 -9.98 6.69
C VAL A 257 21.97 -9.85 5.32
N LYS A 258 22.18 -10.83 4.43
CA LYS A 258 21.58 -10.87 3.10
C LYS A 258 20.05 -11.03 3.15
N GLY A 259 19.53 -11.91 4.00
CA GLY A 259 18.09 -12.10 4.16
C GLY A 259 17.38 -10.85 4.70
N ARG A 260 18.01 -10.11 5.62
CA ARG A 260 17.51 -8.82 6.12
C ARG A 260 17.53 -7.73 5.04
N GLU A 261 18.56 -7.69 4.20
CA GLU A 261 18.59 -6.79 3.03
C GLU A 261 17.45 -7.08 2.04
N ILE A 262 17.19 -8.36 1.79
CA ILE A 262 16.07 -8.81 0.94
C ILE A 262 14.73 -8.37 1.54
N GLY A 263 14.50 -8.66 2.81
CA GLY A 263 13.28 -8.26 3.52
C GLY A 263 13.10 -6.73 3.49
N SER A 264 14.15 -5.96 3.76
CA SER A 264 14.11 -4.49 3.67
C SER A 264 13.72 -4.00 2.28
N MET A 265 14.26 -4.60 1.21
CA MET A 265 13.91 -4.24 -0.16
C MET A 265 12.46 -4.59 -0.50
N MET A 266 11.95 -5.73 -0.02
CA MET A 266 10.55 -6.11 -0.19
C MET A 266 9.62 -5.10 0.48
N MET A 267 9.96 -4.70 1.71
CA MET A 267 9.18 -3.71 2.46
C MET A 267 9.15 -2.34 1.81
N ARG A 268 10.14 -1.94 1.00
CA ARG A 268 10.07 -0.69 0.24
C ARG A 268 8.93 -0.66 -0.78
N CYS A 269 8.57 -1.79 -1.38
CA CYS A 269 7.40 -1.85 -2.27
C CYS A 269 6.09 -1.73 -1.49
N VAL A 270 6.04 -2.32 -0.28
CA VAL A 270 4.88 -2.18 0.62
C VAL A 270 4.73 -0.73 1.08
N GLN A 271 5.83 -0.10 1.52
CA GLN A 271 5.86 1.31 1.93
C GLN A 271 5.47 2.25 0.78
N LEU A 272 5.97 2.00 -0.43
CA LEU A 272 5.56 2.73 -1.62
C LEU A 272 4.05 2.60 -1.86
N HIS A 273 3.48 1.41 -1.76
CA HIS A 273 2.03 1.20 -1.88
C HIS A 273 1.25 1.93 -0.79
N GLN A 274 1.71 1.91 0.47
CA GLN A 274 1.07 2.64 1.57
C GLN A 274 1.06 4.16 1.34
N MET A 275 2.19 4.73 0.90
CA MET A 275 2.31 6.15 0.54
C MET A 275 1.37 6.52 -0.62
N ILE A 276 1.33 5.69 -1.67
CA ILE A 276 0.42 5.89 -2.80
C ILE A 276 -1.04 5.82 -2.34
N SER A 277 -1.36 4.90 -1.43
CA SER A 277 -2.71 4.74 -0.89
C SER A 277 -3.14 5.99 -0.11
N GLU A 278 -2.28 6.53 0.74
CA GLU A 278 -2.54 7.75 1.49
C GLU A 278 -2.80 8.94 0.56
N GLN A 279 -1.94 9.13 -0.45
CA GLN A 279 -2.12 10.20 -1.44
C GLN A 279 -3.38 9.98 -2.29
N TYR A 280 -3.67 8.75 -2.70
CA TYR A 280 -4.88 8.41 -3.44
C TYR A 280 -6.12 8.80 -2.63
N ILE A 281 -6.17 8.42 -1.36
CA ILE A 281 -7.28 8.74 -0.46
C ILE A 281 -7.40 10.25 -0.27
N GLY A 282 -6.29 10.94 -0.04
CA GLY A 282 -6.26 12.41 0.10
C GLY A 282 -6.79 13.14 -1.14
N PHE A 283 -6.33 12.75 -2.34
CA PHE A 283 -6.73 13.43 -3.59
C PHE A 283 -8.12 13.05 -4.10
N HIS A 284 -8.48 11.77 -4.04
CA HIS A 284 -9.64 11.25 -4.76
C HIS A 284 -10.83 10.90 -3.87
N VAL A 285 -10.65 10.86 -2.55
CA VAL A 285 -11.67 10.29 -1.65
C VAL A 285 -12.08 11.27 -0.56
N ASP A 286 -11.12 11.80 0.20
CA ASP A 286 -11.40 12.50 1.47
C ASP A 286 -12.34 13.70 1.30
N ALA A 287 -12.09 14.56 0.30
CA ALA A 287 -12.91 15.74 0.05
C ALA A 287 -14.36 15.39 -0.37
N TYR A 288 -14.59 14.20 -0.92
CA TYR A 288 -15.88 13.75 -1.42
C TYR A 288 -16.63 12.85 -0.44
N SER A 289 -15.95 12.30 0.59
CA SER A 289 -16.54 11.37 1.56
C SER A 289 -17.64 12.03 2.40
N GLN A 290 -17.49 13.32 2.72
CA GLN A 290 -18.40 14.11 3.55
C GLN A 290 -19.67 14.59 2.81
N ILE A 291 -19.70 14.46 1.48
CA ILE A 291 -20.76 14.99 0.64
C ILE A 291 -21.73 13.85 0.33
N GLU A 292 -23.03 14.08 0.52
CA GLU A 292 -24.08 13.13 0.14
C GLU A 292 -23.94 12.75 -1.35
N ASN A 293 -23.74 11.45 -1.62
CA ASN A 293 -23.43 10.88 -2.93
C ASN A 293 -22.21 11.51 -3.65
N GLY A 294 -21.30 12.15 -2.90
CA GLY A 294 -20.16 12.89 -3.45
C GLY A 294 -19.23 12.01 -4.30
N LEU A 295 -18.93 10.80 -3.84
CA LEU A 295 -18.11 9.84 -4.60
C LEU A 295 -18.81 9.39 -5.88
N ALA A 296 -20.10 9.05 -5.81
CA ALA A 296 -20.87 8.68 -7.00
C ALA A 296 -20.87 9.78 -8.06
N LEU A 297 -21.01 11.04 -7.64
CA LEU A 297 -20.97 12.21 -8.53
C LEU A 297 -19.57 12.46 -9.11
N ALA A 298 -18.51 12.20 -8.35
CA ALA A 298 -17.12 12.39 -8.78
C ALA A 298 -16.75 11.50 -9.98
N PHE A 299 -17.31 10.28 -10.08
CA PHE A 299 -17.03 9.38 -11.20
C PHE A 299 -17.70 9.77 -12.51
N ARG A 300 -18.73 10.63 -12.47
CA ARG A 300 -19.45 11.16 -13.65
C ARG A 300 -19.98 10.11 -14.62
N SER A 301 -20.14 8.85 -14.19
CA SER A 301 -20.79 7.83 -15.00
C SER A 301 -22.31 7.97 -14.91
N ARG A 302 -22.99 7.70 -16.04
CA ARG A 302 -24.44 7.60 -16.12
C ARG A 302 -24.94 6.19 -15.87
N ALA A 303 -24.06 5.20 -15.82
CA ALA A 303 -24.41 3.80 -15.59
C ALA A 303 -24.36 3.49 -14.07
N PRO A 304 -25.45 3.00 -13.47
CA PRO A 304 -25.47 2.63 -12.05
C PRO A 304 -24.45 1.54 -11.70
N VAL A 305 -24.18 0.63 -12.65
CA VAL A 305 -23.17 -0.43 -12.50
C VAL A 305 -21.78 0.16 -12.26
N ASP A 306 -21.38 1.19 -13.01
CA ASP A 306 -20.07 1.83 -12.86
C ASP A 306 -19.92 2.44 -11.48
N VAL A 307 -20.94 3.17 -11.03
CA VAL A 307 -20.96 3.81 -9.71
C VAL A 307 -20.88 2.75 -8.61
N ASN A 308 -21.65 1.66 -8.73
CA ASN A 308 -21.66 0.59 -7.75
C ASN A 308 -20.28 -0.05 -7.62
N LEU A 309 -19.73 -0.55 -8.74
CA LEU A 309 -18.41 -1.19 -8.77
C LEU A 309 -17.33 -0.26 -8.21
N ARG A 310 -17.38 1.03 -8.57
CA ARG A 310 -16.34 1.96 -8.21
C ARG A 310 -16.41 2.42 -6.75
N VAL A 311 -17.60 2.65 -6.20
CA VAL A 311 -17.74 3.05 -4.79
C VAL A 311 -17.37 1.89 -3.86
N PHE A 312 -17.74 0.64 -4.21
CA PHE A 312 -17.24 -0.54 -3.50
C PHE A 312 -15.71 -0.65 -3.59
N ASP A 313 -15.14 -0.51 -4.78
CA ASP A 313 -13.68 -0.53 -4.98
C ASP A 313 -12.97 0.50 -4.08
N VAL A 314 -13.47 1.74 -4.02
CA VAL A 314 -12.93 2.78 -3.13
C VAL A 314 -13.06 2.40 -1.65
N LEU A 315 -14.20 1.87 -1.21
CA LEU A 315 -14.38 1.41 0.17
C LEU A 315 -13.32 0.36 0.53
N GLY A 316 -13.10 -0.64 -0.34
CA GLY A 316 -12.08 -1.66 -0.14
C GLY A 316 -10.67 -1.08 0.00
N ARG A 317 -10.31 -0.07 -0.81
CA ARG A 317 -9.00 0.59 -0.73
C ARG A 317 -8.80 1.36 0.57
N VAL A 318 -9.80 2.11 1.01
CA VAL A 318 -9.73 2.88 2.27
C VAL A 318 -9.66 1.92 3.46
N ALA A 319 -10.49 0.87 3.46
CA ALA A 319 -10.48 -0.16 4.50
C ALA A 319 -9.12 -0.86 4.59
N LEU A 320 -8.56 -1.28 3.45
CA LEU A 320 -7.24 -1.93 3.41
C LEU A 320 -6.12 -0.99 3.87
N HIS A 321 -6.14 0.28 3.49
CA HIS A 321 -5.21 1.28 4.02
C HIS A 321 -5.33 1.43 5.54
N GLY A 322 -6.57 1.51 6.05
CA GLY A 322 -6.83 1.53 7.49
C GLY A 322 -6.29 0.29 8.21
N LEU A 323 -6.44 -0.90 7.64
CA LEU A 323 -5.91 -2.15 8.18
C LEU A 323 -4.38 -2.17 8.22
N TRP A 324 -3.70 -1.55 7.24
CA TRP A 324 -2.26 -1.34 7.29
C TRP A 324 -1.83 -0.46 8.45
N ILE A 325 -2.55 0.64 8.71
CA ILE A 325 -2.25 1.53 9.84
C ILE A 325 -2.53 0.84 11.19
N LEU A 326 -3.62 0.06 11.29
CA LEU A 326 -3.91 -0.73 12.48
C LEU A 326 -2.81 -1.76 12.76
N HIS A 327 -2.35 -2.47 11.73
CA HIS A 327 -1.23 -3.40 11.87
C HIS A 327 0.06 -2.66 12.29
N ALA A 328 0.33 -1.47 11.74
CA ALA A 328 1.46 -0.65 12.20
C ALA A 328 1.33 -0.30 13.69
N ARG A 329 0.12 0.10 14.14
CA ARG A 329 -0.19 0.38 15.56
C ARG A 329 0.06 -0.82 16.47
N GLU A 330 -0.35 -2.00 16.04
CA GLU A 330 -0.19 -3.27 16.77
C GLU A 330 1.29 -3.67 16.92
N ASN A 331 2.15 -3.19 16.03
CA ASN A 331 3.59 -3.50 15.99
C ASN A 331 4.50 -2.32 16.39
N LEU A 332 3.96 -1.23 16.94
CA LEU A 332 4.77 -0.12 17.44
C LEU A 332 5.64 -0.56 18.62
N ASP A 333 6.90 -0.09 18.68
CA ASP A 333 7.75 -0.27 19.85
C ASP A 333 7.12 0.45 21.05
N PRO A 334 7.02 -0.16 22.24
CA PRO A 334 6.56 0.52 23.46
C PRO A 334 7.33 1.81 23.80
N ASN A 335 8.56 1.96 23.29
CA ASN A 335 9.43 3.13 23.46
C ASN A 335 9.48 4.03 22.21
N GLU A 336 8.58 3.83 21.25
CA GLU A 336 8.52 4.64 20.04
C GLU A 336 8.28 6.13 20.37
N GLU A 337 8.76 7.02 19.50
CA GLU A 337 8.59 8.45 19.67
C GLU A 337 7.11 8.85 19.73
N ALA A 338 6.75 9.72 20.69
CA ALA A 338 5.36 10.13 20.91
C ALA A 338 4.69 10.75 19.66
N GLU A 339 5.48 11.39 18.79
CA GLU A 339 5.02 11.95 17.52
C GLU A 339 4.59 10.86 16.54
N VAL A 340 5.35 9.76 16.43
CA VAL A 340 5.02 8.61 15.58
C VAL A 340 3.75 7.92 16.09
N VAL A 341 3.66 7.72 17.41
CA VAL A 341 2.46 7.14 18.04
C VAL A 341 1.22 8.01 17.76
N ALA A 342 1.36 9.33 17.89
CA ALA A 342 0.28 10.28 17.60
C ALA A 342 -0.12 10.27 16.11
N ALA A 343 0.85 10.20 15.19
CA ALA A 343 0.60 10.14 13.74
C ALA A 343 -0.16 8.87 13.35
N VAL A 344 0.25 7.70 13.87
CA VAL A 344 -0.45 6.43 13.63
C VAL A 344 -1.88 6.49 14.16
N LYS A 345 -2.07 7.02 15.37
CA LYS A 345 -3.41 7.21 15.95
C LYS A 345 -4.29 8.12 15.07
N ALA A 346 -3.76 9.26 14.64
CA ALA A 346 -4.47 10.19 13.77
C ALA A 346 -4.83 9.55 12.41
N GLY A 347 -3.95 8.71 11.87
CA GLY A 347 -4.20 7.92 10.67
C GLY A 347 -5.38 6.94 10.83
N VAL A 348 -5.44 6.20 11.95
CA VAL A 348 -6.58 5.30 12.24
C VAL A 348 -7.88 6.10 12.36
N GLU A 349 -7.87 7.21 13.10
CA GLU A 349 -9.04 8.07 13.26
C GLU A 349 -9.50 8.66 11.91
N ARG A 350 -8.56 9.04 11.04
CA ARG A 350 -8.85 9.54 9.70
C ARG A 350 -9.49 8.47 8.82
N ALA A 351 -8.91 7.28 8.76
CA ALA A 351 -9.48 6.16 7.99
C ALA A 351 -10.87 5.78 8.51
N HIS A 352 -11.06 5.75 9.84
CA HIS A 352 -12.34 5.48 10.47
C HIS A 352 -13.43 6.48 10.10
N ARG A 353 -13.14 7.79 10.19
CA ARG A 353 -14.07 8.82 9.73
C ARG A 353 -14.42 8.63 8.25
N ILE A 354 -13.42 8.54 7.37
CA ILE A 354 -13.64 8.40 5.93
C ILE A 354 -14.52 7.18 5.61
N ILE A 355 -14.27 6.02 6.22
CA ILE A 355 -15.09 4.81 5.99
C ILE A 355 -16.55 5.05 6.42
N ARG A 356 -16.78 5.64 7.59
CA ARG A 356 -18.13 5.97 8.06
C ARG A 356 -18.82 6.96 7.14
N ASP A 357 -18.13 8.00 6.72
CA ASP A 357 -18.70 9.06 5.89
C ASP A 357 -19.03 8.52 4.50
N ILE A 358 -18.15 7.71 3.91
CA ILE A 358 -18.41 7.03 2.63
C ILE A 358 -19.64 6.13 2.72
N ILE A 359 -19.73 5.27 3.75
CA ILE A 359 -20.87 4.37 3.93
C ILE A 359 -22.15 5.17 4.16
N GLY A 360 -22.12 6.14 5.08
CA GLY A 360 -23.30 6.93 5.47
C GLY A 360 -23.82 7.86 4.37
N ASN A 361 -22.94 8.37 3.52
CA ASN A 361 -23.30 9.31 2.46
C ASN A 361 -23.55 8.64 1.10
N ASN A 362 -23.28 7.34 0.94
CA ASN A 362 -23.44 6.64 -0.34
C ASN A 362 -24.24 5.33 -0.16
N ARG A 363 -25.56 5.42 -0.25
CA ARG A 363 -26.49 4.26 -0.15
C ARG A 363 -26.20 3.12 -1.12
N VAL A 364 -25.45 3.38 -2.19
CA VAL A 364 -24.99 2.32 -3.10
C VAL A 364 -24.21 1.22 -2.38
N LEU A 365 -23.57 1.53 -1.25
CA LEU A 365 -22.83 0.57 -0.40
C LEU A 365 -23.74 -0.32 0.45
N GLU A 366 -25.05 -0.09 0.45
CA GLU A 366 -26.05 -1.01 0.98
C GLU A 366 -26.53 -2.00 -0.10
N CYS A 367 -26.22 -1.74 -1.37
CA CYS A 367 -26.78 -2.49 -2.51
C CYS A 367 -25.66 -3.18 -3.32
N PRO A 368 -24.99 -4.22 -2.81
CA PRO A 368 -23.97 -4.93 -3.57
C PRO A 368 -24.54 -5.57 -4.84
N LEU A 369 -23.91 -5.30 -5.99
CA LEU A 369 -24.30 -5.88 -7.28
C LEU A 369 -23.61 -7.22 -7.55
N ARG A 370 -22.33 -7.35 -7.16
CA ARG A 370 -21.55 -8.56 -7.31
C ARG A 370 -21.49 -9.30 -5.98
N ASP A 371 -21.59 -10.61 -6.05
CA ASP A 371 -21.43 -11.47 -4.88
C ASP A 371 -20.03 -11.31 -4.25
N ASP A 372 -19.00 -11.09 -5.07
CA ASP A 372 -17.64 -10.86 -4.57
C ASP A 372 -17.43 -9.47 -3.94
N HIS A 373 -18.43 -8.58 -3.90
CA HIS A 373 -18.40 -7.38 -3.02
C HIS A 373 -18.34 -7.74 -1.53
N ALA A 374 -18.58 -9.01 -1.19
CA ALA A 374 -18.23 -9.60 0.11
C ALA A 374 -16.79 -9.28 0.54
N ILE A 375 -15.86 -9.14 -0.41
CA ILE A 375 -14.46 -8.78 -0.15
C ILE A 375 -14.36 -7.39 0.48
N GLU A 376 -14.91 -6.38 -0.19
CA GLU A 376 -14.92 -4.99 0.28
C GLU A 376 -15.67 -4.85 1.62
N ILE A 377 -16.81 -5.53 1.74
CA ILE A 377 -17.62 -5.55 2.97
C ILE A 377 -16.81 -6.14 4.12
N THR A 378 -16.14 -7.27 3.89
CA THR A 378 -15.32 -7.92 4.92
C THR A 378 -14.16 -7.04 5.34
N LEU A 379 -13.45 -6.39 4.41
CA LEU A 379 -12.34 -5.48 4.74
C LEU A 379 -12.81 -4.30 5.60
N ALA A 380 -13.92 -3.66 5.23
CA ALA A 380 -14.49 -2.55 5.97
C ALA A 380 -15.00 -3.00 7.36
N ALA A 381 -15.71 -4.12 7.42
CA ALA A 381 -16.20 -4.71 8.67
C ALA A 381 -15.04 -5.08 9.61
N MET A 382 -13.98 -5.69 9.07
CA MET A 382 -12.76 -6.01 9.81
C MET A 382 -12.11 -4.78 10.43
N PHE A 383 -12.06 -3.66 9.69
CA PHE A 383 -11.50 -2.41 10.17
C PHE A 383 -12.39 -1.78 11.25
N LEU A 384 -13.69 -1.61 10.97
CA LEU A 384 -14.65 -1.01 11.91
C LEU A 384 -14.72 -1.78 13.24
N ALA A 385 -14.69 -3.12 13.17
CA ALA A 385 -14.66 -3.96 14.37
C ALA A 385 -13.38 -3.72 15.21
N ARG A 386 -12.21 -3.59 14.58
CA ARG A 386 -10.94 -3.27 15.28
C ARG A 386 -10.88 -1.82 15.81
N CYS A 387 -11.73 -0.95 15.30
CA CYS A 387 -11.98 0.39 15.85
C CYS A 387 -13.03 0.39 16.97
N GLY A 388 -13.73 -0.73 17.21
CA GLY A 388 -14.80 -0.83 18.20
C GLY A 388 -16.14 -0.22 17.76
N ASP A 389 -16.32 0.11 16.49
CA ASP A 389 -17.57 0.73 15.98
C ASP A 389 -18.62 -0.32 15.60
N LEU A 390 -18.95 -1.18 16.57
CA LEU A 390 -19.77 -2.38 16.36
C LEU A 390 -21.22 -2.03 16.02
N GLN A 391 -21.77 -0.96 16.61
CA GLN A 391 -23.16 -0.55 16.36
C GLN A 391 -23.36 -0.03 14.93
N PHE A 392 -22.43 0.82 14.44
CA PHE A 392 -22.48 1.30 13.06
C PHE A 392 -22.32 0.14 12.08
N LEU A 393 -21.35 -0.75 12.34
CA LEU A 393 -21.12 -1.95 11.55
C LEU A 393 -22.38 -2.83 11.49
N ALA A 394 -23.01 -3.12 12.63
CA ALA A 394 -24.20 -3.96 12.69
C ALA A 394 -25.36 -3.36 11.88
N GLY A 395 -25.62 -2.05 12.01
CA GLY A 395 -26.64 -1.38 11.21
C GLY A 395 -26.36 -1.44 9.71
N TRP A 396 -25.11 -1.29 9.30
CA TRP A 396 -24.73 -1.37 7.88
C TRP A 396 -24.87 -2.80 7.32
N ILE A 397 -24.42 -3.83 8.04
CA ILE A 397 -24.57 -5.24 7.62
C ILE A 397 -26.04 -5.63 7.47
N GLU A 398 -26.90 -5.20 8.41
CA GLU A 398 -28.35 -5.42 8.30
C GLU A 398 -28.94 -4.72 7.08
N SER A 399 -28.56 -3.46 6.85
CA SER A 399 -29.02 -2.70 5.68
C SER A 399 -28.63 -3.39 4.38
N ILE A 400 -27.41 -3.92 4.29
CA ILE A 400 -26.96 -4.71 3.12
C ILE A 400 -27.85 -5.94 2.92
N PHE A 401 -28.10 -6.71 3.98
CA PHE A 401 -28.93 -7.90 3.90
C PHE A 401 -30.35 -7.53 3.43
N HIS A 402 -31.00 -6.57 4.08
CA HIS A 402 -32.38 -6.18 3.75
C HIS A 402 -32.50 -5.62 2.34
N ALA A 403 -31.57 -4.77 1.90
CA ALA A 403 -31.54 -4.24 0.55
C ALA A 403 -31.34 -5.35 -0.50
N SER A 404 -30.43 -6.30 -0.24
CA SER A 404 -30.16 -7.43 -1.13
C SER A 404 -31.36 -8.37 -1.22
N ALA A 405 -32.01 -8.69 -0.10
CA ALA A 405 -33.21 -9.52 -0.06
C ALA A 405 -34.38 -8.84 -0.77
N PHE A 406 -34.60 -7.54 -0.53
CA PHE A 406 -35.61 -6.76 -1.21
C PHE A 406 -35.40 -6.72 -2.73
N ALA A 407 -34.16 -6.48 -3.18
CA ALA A 407 -33.81 -6.50 -4.60
C ALA A 407 -34.09 -7.87 -5.23
N TYR A 408 -33.77 -8.97 -4.55
CA TYR A 408 -34.01 -10.32 -5.06
C TYR A 408 -35.52 -10.62 -5.20
N LEU A 409 -36.30 -10.26 -4.18
CA LEU A 409 -37.75 -10.52 -4.14
C LEU A 409 -38.51 -9.69 -5.17
N THR A 410 -38.09 -8.44 -5.40
CA THR A 410 -38.72 -7.52 -6.36
C THR A 410 -38.19 -7.65 -7.79
N GLY A 411 -37.13 -8.45 -8.00
CA GLY A 411 -36.46 -8.57 -9.29
C GLY A 411 -35.67 -7.30 -9.67
N GLY A 412 -35.21 -6.54 -8.67
CA GLY A 412 -34.24 -5.46 -8.82
C GLY A 412 -32.80 -5.95 -9.00
N SER A 413 -31.82 -5.07 -8.89
CA SER A 413 -30.39 -5.39 -9.04
C SER A 413 -29.83 -6.15 -7.82
N TYR A 414 -30.22 -7.41 -7.67
CA TYR A 414 -29.75 -8.27 -6.59
C TYR A 414 -28.30 -8.72 -6.77
N PRO A 415 -27.59 -9.13 -5.70
CA PRO A 415 -26.24 -9.63 -5.82
C PRO A 415 -26.17 -10.87 -6.73
N CYS A 416 -25.17 -10.92 -7.61
CA CYS A 416 -25.00 -12.03 -8.55
C CYS A 416 -23.53 -12.46 -8.73
N ILE A 417 -23.33 -13.67 -9.24
CA ILE A 417 -22.00 -14.25 -9.48
C ILE A 417 -21.29 -13.72 -10.75
N LEU A 418 -21.94 -12.84 -11.51
CA LEU A 418 -21.43 -12.31 -12.78
C LEU A 418 -20.27 -11.35 -12.51
N ARG A 419 -19.22 -11.44 -13.34
CA ARG A 419 -18.03 -10.57 -13.24
C ARG A 419 -17.81 -9.69 -14.46
N GLU A 420 -18.23 -10.17 -15.63
CA GLU A 420 -18.07 -9.42 -16.88
C GLU A 420 -19.02 -8.23 -16.93
N TYR A 421 -18.47 -7.06 -17.25
CA TYR A 421 -19.22 -5.81 -17.28
C TYR A 421 -20.47 -5.88 -18.17
N SER A 422 -20.33 -6.48 -19.35
CA SER A 422 -21.46 -6.62 -20.30
C SER A 422 -22.60 -7.47 -19.75
N GLN A 423 -22.30 -8.46 -18.90
CA GLN A 423 -23.32 -9.29 -18.26
C GLN A 423 -23.98 -8.54 -17.09
N LEU A 424 -23.18 -7.81 -16.30
CA LEU A 424 -23.68 -6.97 -15.19
C LEU A 424 -24.57 -5.84 -15.69
N ALA A 425 -24.25 -5.21 -16.81
CA ALA A 425 -25.08 -4.16 -17.42
C ALA A 425 -26.47 -4.65 -17.86
N LEU A 426 -26.60 -5.97 -18.14
CA LEU A 426 -27.86 -6.61 -18.52
C LEU A 426 -28.56 -7.29 -17.33
N HIS A 427 -27.97 -7.22 -16.14
CA HIS A 427 -28.53 -7.79 -14.92
C HIS A 427 -29.48 -6.78 -14.26
N PRO A 428 -30.67 -7.20 -13.78
CA PRO A 428 -31.24 -8.55 -13.82
C PRO A 428 -32.06 -8.83 -15.09
N GLN A 429 -32.30 -10.12 -15.40
CA GLN A 429 -33.26 -10.53 -16.43
C GLN A 429 -34.55 -11.09 -15.81
N ARG A 430 -35.67 -10.92 -16.52
CA ARG A 430 -37.01 -11.35 -16.09
C ARG A 430 -37.25 -12.84 -16.36
N SER A 431 -36.48 -13.70 -15.69
CA SER A 431 -36.62 -15.15 -15.75
C SER A 431 -36.18 -15.80 -14.45
N ASP A 432 -36.98 -16.75 -13.95
CA ASP A 432 -36.64 -17.52 -12.75
C ASP A 432 -35.40 -18.39 -12.96
N ALA A 433 -35.25 -18.96 -14.16
CA ALA A 433 -34.07 -19.75 -14.50
C ALA A 433 -32.80 -18.90 -14.47
N TYR A 434 -32.84 -17.71 -15.09
CA TYR A 434 -31.73 -16.76 -15.04
C TYR A 434 -31.41 -16.35 -13.61
N ARG A 435 -32.42 -16.02 -12.81
CA ARG A 435 -32.23 -15.60 -11.41
C ARG A 435 -31.55 -16.69 -10.59
N ARG A 436 -31.96 -17.95 -10.75
CA ARG A 436 -31.33 -19.10 -10.09
C ARG A 436 -29.89 -19.31 -10.52
N GLU A 437 -29.60 -19.15 -11.81
CA GLU A 437 -28.24 -19.25 -12.35
C GLU A 437 -27.35 -18.11 -11.83
N ALA A 438 -27.85 -16.87 -11.89
CA ALA A 438 -27.14 -15.69 -11.40
C ALA A 438 -26.88 -15.70 -9.88
N THR A 439 -27.61 -16.54 -9.13
CA THR A 439 -27.50 -16.73 -7.67
C THR A 439 -27.20 -18.18 -7.31
N SER A 440 -26.47 -18.92 -8.16
CA SER A 440 -26.19 -20.34 -7.91
C SER A 440 -25.15 -20.57 -6.80
N GLY A 441 -24.34 -19.56 -6.49
CA GLY A 441 -23.36 -19.57 -5.42
C GLY A 441 -23.31 -18.21 -4.73
N SER A 442 -22.90 -18.19 -3.46
CA SER A 442 -22.73 -16.94 -2.73
C SER A 442 -21.67 -17.00 -1.63
N ASP A 443 -20.69 -16.11 -1.72
CA ASP A 443 -19.78 -15.73 -0.65
C ASP A 443 -20.40 -14.58 0.17
N LEU A 444 -21.22 -13.72 -0.45
CA LEU A 444 -21.84 -12.56 0.20
C LEU A 444 -22.81 -12.95 1.29
N TYR A 445 -23.83 -13.76 0.99
CA TYR A 445 -24.85 -14.11 1.98
C TYR A 445 -24.24 -14.95 3.11
N ALA A 446 -23.27 -15.81 2.81
CA ALA A 446 -22.49 -16.53 3.82
C ALA A 446 -21.73 -15.55 4.74
N THR A 447 -21.10 -14.52 4.16
CA THR A 447 -20.39 -13.47 4.88
C THR A 447 -21.33 -12.63 5.75
N LEU A 448 -22.51 -12.26 5.25
CA LEU A 448 -23.52 -11.53 6.02
C LEU A 448 -24.01 -12.37 7.20
N ALA A 449 -24.28 -13.67 6.99
CA ALA A 449 -24.67 -14.57 8.07
C ALA A 449 -23.61 -14.65 9.17
N LEU A 450 -22.33 -14.78 8.78
CA LEU A 450 -21.22 -14.82 9.71
C LEU A 450 -21.11 -13.53 10.52
N TRP A 451 -21.19 -12.35 9.88
CA TRP A 451 -21.11 -11.08 10.58
C TRP A 451 -22.32 -10.83 11.49
N LEU A 452 -23.54 -11.18 11.07
CA LEU A 452 -24.73 -11.08 11.92
C LEU A 452 -24.61 -11.97 13.16
N ALA A 453 -24.07 -13.18 13.02
CA ALA A 453 -23.79 -14.07 14.16
C ALA A 453 -22.69 -13.51 15.08
N LEU A 454 -21.59 -13.00 14.52
CA LEU A 454 -20.51 -12.38 15.30
C LEU A 454 -20.98 -11.14 16.07
N LEU A 455 -21.87 -10.35 15.47
CA LEU A 455 -22.44 -9.13 16.05
C LEU A 455 -23.69 -9.40 16.90
N GLN A 456 -24.07 -10.67 17.09
CA GLN A 456 -25.22 -11.10 17.88
C GLN A 456 -26.55 -10.44 17.46
N ARG A 457 -26.73 -10.20 16.16
CA ARG A 457 -27.97 -9.63 15.58
C ARG A 457 -28.95 -10.73 15.23
N GLY A 458 -29.44 -11.43 16.25
CA GLY A 458 -30.19 -12.68 16.06
C GLY A 458 -31.50 -12.57 15.30
N ASP A 459 -32.19 -11.43 15.35
CA ASP A 459 -33.42 -11.22 14.58
C ASP A 459 -33.13 -11.14 13.07
N ALA A 460 -32.17 -10.30 12.67
CA ALA A 460 -31.73 -10.21 11.28
C ALA A 460 -31.11 -11.53 10.79
N PHE A 461 -30.38 -12.26 11.66
CA PHE A 461 -29.85 -13.57 11.32
C PHE A 461 -30.97 -14.58 11.01
N LYS A 462 -32.04 -14.61 11.81
CA LYS A 462 -33.20 -15.48 11.56
C LYS A 462 -33.91 -15.11 10.26
N GLU A 463 -34.10 -13.82 10.00
CA GLU A 463 -34.68 -13.36 8.72
C GLU A 463 -33.83 -13.81 7.52
N LEU A 464 -32.51 -13.72 7.63
CA LEU A 464 -31.57 -14.19 6.61
C LEU A 464 -31.61 -15.72 6.45
N ALA A 465 -31.75 -16.47 7.53
CA ALA A 465 -31.93 -17.93 7.49
C ALA A 465 -33.24 -18.33 6.79
N GLU A 466 -34.35 -17.67 7.12
CA GLU A 466 -35.62 -17.89 6.44
C GLU A 466 -35.56 -17.52 4.96
N PHE A 467 -34.87 -16.42 4.63
CA PHE A 467 -34.65 -16.02 3.24
C PHE A 467 -33.83 -17.08 2.49
N GLN A 468 -32.80 -17.65 3.10
CA GLN A 468 -32.02 -18.75 2.53
C GLN A 468 -32.92 -19.93 2.16
N GLU A 469 -33.73 -20.41 3.10
CA GLU A 469 -34.57 -21.59 2.91
C GLU A 469 -35.69 -21.37 1.89
N LYS A 470 -36.34 -20.20 1.92
CA LYS A 470 -37.51 -19.91 1.07
C LYS A 470 -37.11 -19.52 -0.35
N HIS A 471 -36.00 -18.80 -0.51
CA HIS A 471 -35.70 -18.07 -1.76
C HIS A 471 -34.36 -18.44 -2.40
N LEU A 472 -33.40 -18.95 -1.62
CA LEU A 472 -32.06 -19.30 -2.08
C LEU A 472 -31.68 -20.76 -1.80
N ALA A 473 -32.67 -21.66 -1.71
CA ALA A 473 -32.40 -23.10 -1.49
C ALA A 473 -31.53 -23.74 -2.59
N HIS A 474 -31.50 -23.15 -3.78
CA HIS A 474 -30.64 -23.57 -4.90
C HIS A 474 -29.21 -23.00 -4.82
N CYS A 475 -28.97 -22.00 -3.97
CA CYS A 475 -27.70 -21.29 -3.88
C CYS A 475 -26.72 -22.04 -2.97
N THR A 476 -25.50 -22.28 -3.47
CA THR A 476 -24.41 -22.82 -2.65
C THR A 476 -23.74 -21.70 -1.89
N TRP A 477 -23.97 -21.61 -0.58
CA TRP A 477 -23.24 -20.69 0.27
C TRP A 477 -21.88 -21.28 0.60
N GLN A 478 -20.84 -20.47 0.48
CA GLN A 478 -19.48 -20.94 0.61
C GLN A 478 -18.54 -19.91 1.24
N PHE A 479 -17.42 -20.42 1.75
CA PHE A 479 -16.26 -19.62 2.14
C PHE A 479 -15.01 -20.17 1.46
N TRP A 480 -13.95 -19.38 1.44
CA TRP A 480 -12.67 -19.76 0.89
C TRP A 480 -11.58 -19.83 1.96
N LEU A 481 -10.75 -20.87 1.89
CA LEU A 481 -9.56 -21.03 2.72
C LEU A 481 -8.34 -21.31 1.84
N PRO A 482 -7.15 -20.80 2.18
CA PRO A 482 -5.93 -21.26 1.52
C PRO A 482 -5.68 -22.75 1.75
N ASP A 483 -5.13 -23.40 0.74
CA ASP A 483 -4.71 -24.80 0.71
C ASP A 483 -3.18 -24.93 0.52
N ASP A 484 -2.71 -26.16 0.36
CA ASP A 484 -1.29 -26.52 0.24
C ASP A 484 -0.57 -25.91 -0.99
N ILE A 485 -1.32 -25.56 -2.05
CA ILE A 485 -0.77 -24.90 -3.24
C ILE A 485 -0.93 -23.38 -3.23
N SER A 486 -1.69 -22.82 -2.28
CA SER A 486 -2.00 -21.39 -2.25
C SER A 486 -0.77 -20.51 -2.10
N GLU A 487 0.21 -20.91 -1.30
CA GLU A 487 1.45 -20.15 -1.12
C GLU A 487 2.24 -19.94 -2.43
N ASP A 488 2.11 -20.85 -3.41
CA ASP A 488 2.76 -20.73 -4.72
C ASP A 488 1.98 -19.93 -5.75
N HIS A 489 0.68 -19.76 -5.54
CA HIS A 489 -0.22 -19.16 -6.53
C HIS A 489 -0.80 -17.81 -6.11
N LEU A 490 -0.96 -17.55 -4.81
CA LEU A 490 -1.65 -16.38 -4.25
C LEU A 490 -1.11 -15.04 -4.78
N TYR A 491 0.19 -14.81 -4.71
CA TYR A 491 0.80 -13.50 -4.96
C TYR A 491 0.76 -13.07 -6.44
N ARG A 492 0.70 -14.04 -7.37
CA ARG A 492 0.65 -13.79 -8.82
C ARG A 492 -0.66 -14.25 -9.48
N ASN A 493 -1.55 -14.88 -8.72
CA ASN A 493 -2.79 -15.51 -9.17
C ASN A 493 -2.60 -16.39 -10.43
N THR A 494 -1.62 -17.30 -10.40
CA THR A 494 -1.19 -18.06 -11.59
C THR A 494 -2.04 -19.30 -11.89
N LYS A 495 -2.82 -19.76 -10.92
CA LYS A 495 -3.76 -20.89 -11.04
C LYS A 495 -4.91 -20.70 -10.05
N THR A 496 -6.02 -21.40 -10.26
CA THR A 496 -7.03 -21.59 -9.21
C THR A 496 -6.42 -22.36 -8.04
N HIS A 497 -6.61 -21.88 -6.82
CA HIS A 497 -6.07 -22.45 -5.60
C HIS A 497 -7.01 -22.19 -4.40
N GLY A 498 -6.75 -22.87 -3.30
CA GLY A 498 -7.55 -22.83 -2.08
C GLY A 498 -8.73 -23.80 -2.11
N ALA A 499 -9.29 -24.02 -0.93
CA ALA A 499 -10.44 -24.89 -0.71
C ALA A 499 -11.70 -24.07 -0.48
N ALA A 500 -12.81 -24.53 -1.09
CA ALA A 500 -14.13 -24.01 -0.78
C ALA A 500 -14.75 -24.80 0.37
N ILE A 501 -15.18 -24.11 1.43
CA ILE A 501 -16.08 -24.68 2.43
C ILE A 501 -17.49 -24.48 1.90
N THR A 502 -18.17 -25.56 1.55
CA THR A 502 -19.55 -25.55 1.09
C THR A 502 -20.51 -25.97 2.20
N GLU A 503 -21.80 -26.08 1.87
CA GLU A 503 -22.86 -26.51 2.80
C GLU A 503 -23.04 -25.56 4.00
N ILE A 504 -22.71 -24.29 3.83
CA ILE A 504 -22.99 -23.26 4.82
C ILE A 504 -24.50 -23.00 4.83
N LYS A 505 -25.13 -23.21 5.99
CA LYS A 505 -26.57 -22.98 6.17
C LYS A 505 -26.76 -22.09 7.39
N ALA A 506 -27.43 -20.95 7.23
CA ALA A 506 -27.83 -20.13 8.36
C ALA A 506 -28.92 -20.81 9.21
N SER A 507 -29.71 -21.71 8.61
CA SER A 507 -30.81 -22.39 9.32
C SER A 507 -30.37 -23.37 10.42
N ILE A 508 -29.09 -23.72 10.51
CA ILE A 508 -28.57 -24.49 11.66
C ILE A 508 -28.46 -23.65 12.94
N GLY A 509 -28.62 -22.32 12.85
CA GLY A 509 -28.51 -21.37 13.95
C GLY A 509 -27.11 -20.75 14.08
N GLU A 510 -27.05 -19.60 14.75
CA GLU A 510 -25.84 -18.77 14.92
C GLU A 510 -24.67 -19.56 15.55
N GLU A 511 -24.94 -20.21 16.69
CA GLU A 511 -23.92 -20.94 17.44
C GLU A 511 -23.29 -22.06 16.60
N LYS A 512 -24.13 -22.88 15.94
CA LYS A 512 -23.65 -23.98 15.10
C LYS A 512 -22.92 -23.50 13.85
N LEU A 513 -23.32 -22.36 13.28
CA LEU A 513 -22.60 -21.74 12.18
C LEU A 513 -21.19 -21.33 12.62
N LEU A 514 -21.08 -20.66 13.77
CA LEU A 514 -19.79 -20.26 14.34
C LEU A 514 -18.92 -21.47 14.71
N GLU A 515 -19.51 -22.53 15.26
CA GLU A 515 -18.82 -23.80 15.53
C GLU A 515 -18.28 -24.45 14.25
N GLN A 516 -19.07 -24.49 13.19
CA GLN A 516 -18.64 -25.00 11.88
C GLN A 516 -17.47 -24.18 11.34
N VAL A 517 -17.60 -22.85 11.30
CA VAL A 517 -16.54 -21.93 10.85
C VAL A 517 -15.26 -22.14 11.65
N ASN A 518 -15.35 -22.20 12.97
CA ASN A 518 -14.21 -22.41 13.85
C ASN A 518 -13.53 -23.77 13.66
N ARG A 519 -14.32 -24.82 13.39
CA ARG A 519 -13.79 -26.14 13.09
C ARG A 519 -13.01 -26.13 11.78
N GLU A 520 -13.55 -25.51 10.72
CA GLU A 520 -12.85 -25.45 9.43
C GLU A 520 -11.57 -24.62 9.51
N ILE A 521 -11.57 -23.50 10.22
CA ILE A 521 -10.37 -22.69 10.49
C ILE A 521 -9.29 -23.51 11.21
N LYS A 522 -9.67 -24.28 12.24
CA LYS A 522 -8.73 -25.13 12.99
C LYS A 522 -8.16 -26.28 12.15
N ASN A 523 -8.96 -26.82 11.23
CA ASN A 523 -8.55 -27.91 10.34
C ASN A 523 -7.60 -27.42 9.24
N SER A 524 -7.83 -26.20 8.74
CA SER A 524 -7.03 -25.58 7.68
C SER A 524 -5.77 -24.93 8.23
N LYS A 525 -4.64 -25.62 8.13
CA LYS A 525 -3.35 -25.14 8.64
C LYS A 525 -2.61 -24.24 7.65
N ASP A 526 -2.94 -24.32 6.37
CA ASP A 526 -2.14 -23.73 5.29
C ASP A 526 -2.09 -22.19 5.33
N PHE A 527 -3.14 -21.51 5.84
CA PHE A 527 -3.12 -20.06 6.07
C PHE A 527 -1.92 -19.63 6.94
N GLY A 528 -1.67 -20.33 8.04
CA GLY A 528 -0.54 -20.04 8.94
C GLY A 528 0.84 -20.36 8.33
N THR A 529 0.87 -21.12 7.22
CA THR A 529 2.11 -21.45 6.51
C THR A 529 2.49 -20.45 5.43
N LEU A 530 1.53 -19.61 5.00
CA LEU A 530 1.78 -18.54 4.03
C LEU A 530 2.94 -17.68 4.51
N SER A 531 3.89 -17.40 3.62
CA SER A 531 5.08 -16.62 4.00
C SER A 531 4.71 -15.23 4.49
N ALA A 532 3.72 -14.59 3.88
CA ALA A 532 3.18 -13.31 4.35
C ALA A 532 2.70 -13.39 5.81
N VAL A 533 1.99 -14.45 6.20
CA VAL A 533 1.50 -14.63 7.58
C VAL A 533 2.65 -14.95 8.54
N ARG A 534 3.57 -15.85 8.14
CA ARG A 534 4.73 -16.25 8.96
C ARG A 534 5.67 -15.09 9.30
N PHE A 535 5.73 -14.08 8.46
CA PHE A 535 6.56 -12.90 8.64
C PHE A 535 5.77 -11.66 9.08
N SER A 536 4.55 -11.83 9.60
CA SER A 536 3.69 -10.73 10.09
C SER A 536 3.40 -9.65 9.05
N HIS A 537 3.06 -10.09 7.84
CA HIS A 537 2.66 -9.25 6.71
C HIS A 537 1.38 -9.79 6.05
N GLU A 538 0.46 -10.30 6.87
CA GLU A 538 -0.82 -10.89 6.46
C GLU A 538 -1.70 -9.94 5.62
N ASN A 539 -1.53 -8.62 5.76
CA ASN A 539 -2.20 -7.64 4.91
C ASN A 539 -1.85 -7.81 3.41
N LEU A 540 -0.72 -8.43 3.05
CA LEU A 540 -0.44 -8.79 1.66
C LEU A 540 -1.40 -9.86 1.13
N VAL A 541 -1.90 -10.76 1.98
CA VAL A 541 -2.96 -11.71 1.62
C VAL A 541 -4.24 -10.94 1.30
N LEU A 542 -4.57 -9.92 2.10
CA LEU A 542 -5.74 -9.07 1.87
C LEU A 542 -5.63 -8.25 0.58
N VAL A 543 -4.44 -7.71 0.28
CA VAL A 543 -4.13 -7.06 -1.01
C VAL A 543 -4.38 -8.05 -2.17
N ALA A 544 -3.86 -9.28 -2.07
CA ALA A 544 -4.07 -10.30 -3.11
C ALA A 544 -5.55 -10.65 -3.28
N CYS A 545 -6.30 -10.84 -2.18
CA CYS A 545 -7.73 -11.11 -2.22
C CYS A 545 -8.51 -10.01 -2.94
N ARG A 546 -8.27 -8.75 -2.57
CA ARG A 546 -8.93 -7.60 -3.22
C ARG A 546 -8.56 -7.49 -4.69
N LEU A 547 -7.27 -7.52 -5.02
CA LEU A 547 -6.77 -7.33 -6.38
C LEU A 547 -7.23 -8.45 -7.33
N TYR A 548 -7.16 -9.70 -6.88
CA TYR A 548 -7.46 -10.88 -7.70
C TYR A 548 -8.89 -11.41 -7.54
N ARG A 549 -9.71 -10.74 -6.72
CA ARG A 549 -11.11 -11.13 -6.41
C ARG A 549 -11.20 -12.55 -5.83
N LEU A 550 -10.27 -12.89 -4.93
CA LEU A 550 -10.35 -14.09 -4.09
C LEU A 550 -11.11 -13.73 -2.80
N PRO A 551 -11.99 -14.59 -2.27
CA PRO A 551 -12.68 -14.30 -1.02
C PRO A 551 -11.68 -14.17 0.13
N ILE A 552 -12.03 -13.40 1.16
CA ILE A 552 -11.17 -13.18 2.32
C ILE A 552 -11.10 -14.45 3.17
N PRO A 553 -9.90 -14.97 3.53
CA PRO A 553 -9.76 -16.14 4.41
C PRO A 553 -10.49 -15.96 5.73
N LEU A 554 -11.22 -16.99 6.17
CA LEU A 554 -11.90 -16.93 7.48
C LEU A 554 -10.92 -16.78 8.66
N HIS A 555 -9.66 -17.21 8.51
CA HIS A 555 -8.63 -17.10 9.55
C HIS A 555 -8.43 -15.67 10.05
N VAL A 556 -8.53 -14.66 9.18
CA VAL A 556 -8.36 -13.25 9.58
C VAL A 556 -9.55 -12.71 10.39
N LEU A 557 -10.64 -13.47 10.46
CA LEU A 557 -11.81 -13.21 11.30
C LEU A 557 -11.76 -13.97 12.63
N ALA A 558 -11.02 -15.08 12.71
CA ALA A 558 -10.93 -15.92 13.91
C ALA A 558 -10.17 -15.26 15.08
N GLU A 559 -9.11 -14.50 14.79
CA GLU A 559 -8.37 -13.72 15.80
C GLU A 559 -9.26 -12.68 16.51
N LYS A 560 -10.47 -12.42 15.99
CA LYS A 560 -11.38 -11.37 16.44
C LYS A 560 -12.62 -11.89 17.18
N GLN A 561 -12.83 -13.20 17.22
CA GLN A 561 -13.90 -13.76 18.06
C GLN A 561 -13.67 -13.40 19.53
N THR A 562 -12.42 -13.34 19.98
CA THR A 562 -12.05 -12.91 21.34
C THR A 562 -12.40 -11.45 21.62
N ASP A 563 -12.08 -10.51 20.73
CA ASP A 563 -12.29 -9.07 20.96
C ASP A 563 -13.79 -8.67 20.98
N VAL A 564 -14.60 -9.25 20.10
CA VAL A 564 -16.06 -8.97 20.05
C VAL A 564 -16.77 -9.59 21.26
N THR A 565 -16.39 -10.80 21.67
CA THR A 565 -16.93 -11.42 22.89
C THR A 565 -16.54 -10.65 24.16
N GLU A 566 -15.31 -10.15 24.26
CA GLU A 566 -14.86 -9.34 25.40
C GLU A 566 -15.56 -7.98 25.49
N HIS A 567 -15.89 -7.35 24.35
CA HIS A 567 -16.64 -6.08 24.34
C HIS A 567 -18.08 -6.28 24.81
N ASN A 568 -18.77 -7.31 24.30
CA ASN A 568 -20.17 -7.59 24.66
C ASN A 568 -20.31 -7.99 26.14
N HIS A 569 -19.33 -8.70 26.72
CA HIS A 569 -19.31 -8.95 28.16
C HIS A 569 -19.17 -7.66 29.00
N LYS A 570 -18.38 -6.69 28.55
CA LYS A 570 -18.20 -5.40 29.24
C LYS A 570 -19.42 -4.47 29.15
N GLU A 571 -20.23 -4.57 28.10
CA GLU A 571 -21.50 -3.83 28.01
C GLU A 571 -22.63 -4.49 28.82
N ALA A 572 -22.68 -5.83 28.87
CA ALA A 572 -23.64 -6.55 29.71
C ALA A 572 -23.42 -6.30 31.21
N ASP A 573 -22.18 -6.08 31.65
CA ASP A 573 -21.84 -5.72 33.04
C ASP A 573 -22.13 -4.23 33.38
N ARG A 574 -22.50 -3.41 32.39
CA ARG A 574 -22.81 -1.97 32.56
C ARG A 574 -24.31 -1.65 32.51
N LEU A 575 -25.16 -2.64 32.25
CA LEU A 575 -26.63 -2.59 32.35
C LEU A 575 -27.08 -3.35 33.61
#